data_AF-D3Q236-F1
#
_entry.id   AF-D3Q236-F1
#
_cell.length_a   1.000
_cell.length_b   1.000
_cell.length_c   1.000
_cell.angle_alpha   90.00
_cell.angle_beta   90.00
_cell.angle_gamma   90.00
#
_symmetry.space_group_name_H-M   'P 1'
#
loop_
_entity.id
_entity.type
_entity.pdbx_description
1 polymer ?
#
loop_
_entity_poly.entity_id
_entity_poly.type
_entity_poly.pdbx_seq_one_letter_code
_entity_poly.pdbx_strand_id
1 'polypeptide(L)'
;MGLGMAIAVGAWSMVAVIALVAAAGLYMALITRKQKNTDALEEARTDAKRWYDMLSGQLASLSSGDDPVASRALSDASERHTAAAGQLAEAVTIGHYRQVRRTATEGLRYIGAARARLGLVAGPQGPPPVAPDGRPMYEEGYRAVIPDTMDEPVRVSETRGPAKPTVRGVARLMRHQ
;
A
#
# COMPACT_ATOMS: atom_id res chain seq x y z
N MET A 1 43.98 57.13 22.08
CA MET A 1 43.69 56.39 20.84
C MET A 1 43.33 54.91 21.03
N GLY A 2 43.34 54.34 22.26
CA GLY A 2 43.10 52.89 22.46
C GLY A 2 41.64 52.45 22.61
N LEU A 3 40.74 53.31 23.07
CA LEU A 3 39.36 52.92 23.44
C LEU A 3 38.44 52.70 22.22
N GLY A 4 38.60 53.47 21.14
CA GLY A 4 37.80 53.32 19.92
C GLY A 4 38.12 52.07 19.10
N MET A 5 39.38 51.60 19.16
CA MET A 5 39.82 50.41 18.44
C MET A 5 39.33 49.11 19.10
N ALA A 6 39.25 49.07 20.43
CA ALA A 6 38.71 47.92 21.16
C ALA A 6 37.20 47.71 20.92
N ILE A 7 36.42 48.81 20.87
CA ILE A 7 34.98 48.76 20.55
C ILE A 7 34.75 48.32 19.11
N ALA A 8 35.56 48.82 18.16
CA ALA A 8 35.49 48.41 16.77
C ALA A 8 35.79 46.90 16.61
N VAL A 9 36.88 46.38 17.20
CA VAL A 9 37.24 44.96 17.14
C VAL A 9 36.16 44.08 17.80
N GLY A 10 35.59 44.52 18.93
CA GLY A 10 34.45 43.84 19.56
C GLY A 10 33.21 43.79 18.66
N ALA A 11 32.84 44.91 18.03
CA ALA A 11 31.72 44.96 17.10
C ALA A 11 31.93 44.06 15.87
N TRP A 12 33.13 44.07 15.28
CA TRP A 12 33.46 43.20 14.14
C TRP A 12 33.48 41.71 14.52
N SER A 13 33.95 41.35 15.72
CA SER A 13 33.89 39.97 16.21
C SER A 13 32.45 39.48 16.41
N MET A 14 31.56 40.33 16.91
CA MET A 14 30.14 39.98 17.08
C MET A 14 29.44 39.77 15.73
N VAL A 15 29.72 40.62 14.74
CA VAL A 15 29.22 40.44 13.37
C VAL A 15 29.75 39.14 12.76
N ALA A 16 31.03 38.81 12.98
CA ALA A 16 31.62 37.56 12.48
C ALA A 16 30.95 36.32 13.08
N VAL A 17 30.66 36.32 14.39
CA VAL A 17 29.95 35.22 15.05
C VAL A 17 28.52 35.08 14.52
N ILE A 18 27.78 36.18 14.37
CA ILE A 18 26.43 36.16 13.82
C ILE A 18 26.43 35.64 12.38
N ALA A 19 27.38 36.08 11.56
CA ALA A 19 27.54 35.61 10.19
C ALA A 19 27.84 34.11 10.14
N LEU A 20 28.67 33.59 11.06
CA LEU A 20 29.00 32.18 11.15
C LEU A 20 27.78 31.33 11.55
N VAL A 21 27.00 31.78 12.54
CA VAL A 21 25.76 31.10 12.96
C VAL A 21 24.72 31.12 11.83
N ALA A 22 24.57 32.25 11.14
CA ALA A 22 23.67 32.37 9.99
C ALA A 22 24.09 31.44 8.84
N ALA A 23 25.39 31.36 8.53
CA ALA A 23 25.92 30.47 7.53
C ALA A 23 25.73 28.98 7.89
N ALA A 24 25.97 28.60 9.15
CA ALA A 24 25.72 27.24 9.65
C ALA A 24 24.22 26.88 9.58
N GLY A 25 23.34 27.80 9.96
CA GLY A 25 21.89 27.62 9.86
C GLY A 25 21.42 27.45 8.41
N LEU A 26 21.93 28.26 7.49
CA LEU A 26 21.61 28.16 6.06
C LEU A 26 22.12 26.84 5.47
N TYR A 27 23.35 26.43 5.82
CA TYR A 27 23.93 25.16 5.38
C TYR A 27 23.09 23.95 5.85
N MET A 28 22.69 23.91 7.11
CA MET A 28 21.79 22.87 7.65
C MET A 28 20.42 22.87 6.97
N ALA A 29 19.85 24.04 6.69
CA ALA A 29 18.58 24.15 5.97
C ALA A 29 18.64 23.62 4.52
N LEU A 30 19.80 23.77 3.85
CA LEU A 30 20.00 23.23 2.50
C LEU A 30 20.17 21.70 2.48
N ILE A 31 20.87 21.13 3.47
CA ILE A 31 21.06 19.67 3.58
C ILE A 31 19.74 18.97 3.90
N THR A 32 18.96 19.51 4.85
CA THR A 32 17.67 18.92 5.26
C THR A 32 16.64 18.90 4.12
N ARG A 33 16.64 19.91 3.23
CA ARG A 33 15.77 19.92 2.03
C ARG A 33 16.12 18.83 1.03
N LYS A 34 17.41 18.55 0.84
CA LYS A 34 17.86 17.48 -0.07
C LYS A 34 17.45 16.10 0.44
N GLN A 35 17.65 15.84 1.73
CA GLN A 35 17.26 14.56 2.36
C GLN A 35 15.75 14.31 2.28
N LYS A 36 14.92 15.31 2.59
CA LYS A 36 13.46 15.16 2.47
C LYS A 36 12.99 14.80 1.05
N ASN A 37 13.66 15.33 0.03
CA ASN A 37 13.31 15.04 -1.36
C ASN A 37 13.74 13.63 -1.78
N THR A 38 14.88 13.13 -1.28
CA THR A 38 15.30 11.74 -1.55
C THR A 38 14.37 10.74 -0.87
N ASP A 39 13.98 11.00 0.38
CA ASP A 39 13.08 10.13 1.12
C ASP A 39 11.69 10.06 0.45
N ALA A 40 11.15 11.21 0.05
CA ALA A 40 9.88 11.28 -0.66
C ALA A 40 9.91 10.58 -2.03
N LEU A 41 11.06 10.57 -2.70
CA LEU A 41 11.23 9.87 -3.97
C LEU A 41 11.23 8.35 -3.78
N GLU A 42 12.00 7.85 -2.82
CA GLU A 42 12.06 6.42 -2.50
C GLU A 42 10.73 5.89 -1.94
N GLU A 43 10.03 6.67 -1.13
CA GLU A 43 8.68 6.35 -0.67
C GLU A 43 7.71 6.22 -1.86
N ALA A 44 7.71 7.19 -2.77
CA ALA A 44 6.85 7.16 -3.96
C ALA A 44 7.19 5.96 -4.86
N ARG A 45 8.47 5.64 -5.03
CA ARG A 45 8.93 4.46 -5.78
C ARG A 45 8.43 3.17 -5.16
N THR A 46 8.61 3.01 -3.85
CA THR A 46 8.20 1.82 -3.10
C THR A 46 6.68 1.64 -3.14
N ASP A 47 5.93 2.73 -2.98
CA ASP A 47 4.48 2.74 -3.13
C ASP A 47 4.07 2.26 -4.52
N ALA A 48 4.60 2.88 -5.59
CA ALA A 48 4.31 2.49 -6.96
C ALA A 48 4.59 1.00 -7.24
N LYS A 49 5.74 0.48 -6.76
CA LYS A 49 6.10 -0.94 -6.91
C LYS A 49 5.10 -1.86 -6.21
N ARG A 50 4.69 -1.55 -4.97
CA ARG A 50 3.70 -2.36 -4.25
C ARG A 50 2.36 -2.45 -4.99
N TRP A 51 1.88 -1.33 -5.55
CA TRP A 51 0.65 -1.32 -6.35
C TRP A 51 0.80 -2.15 -7.64
N TYR A 52 1.94 -2.03 -8.32
CA TYR A 52 2.25 -2.81 -9.52
C TYR A 52 2.35 -4.31 -9.23
N ASP A 53 3.11 -4.70 -8.21
CA ASP A 53 3.31 -6.10 -7.82
C ASP A 53 1.98 -6.74 -7.39
N MET A 54 1.13 -5.99 -6.69
CA MET A 54 -0.21 -6.46 -6.34
C MET A 54 -1.11 -6.66 -7.59
N LEU A 55 -1.07 -5.71 -8.55
CA LEU A 55 -1.78 -5.88 -9.82
C LEU A 55 -1.29 -7.13 -10.54
N SER A 56 0.02 -7.32 -10.63
CA SER A 56 0.65 -8.49 -11.26
C SER A 56 0.19 -9.80 -10.61
N GLY A 57 0.23 -9.86 -9.27
CA GLY A 57 -0.20 -11.02 -8.51
C GLY A 57 -1.69 -11.34 -8.68
N GLN A 58 -2.56 -10.32 -8.60
CA GLN A 58 -4.00 -10.53 -8.79
C GLN A 58 -4.33 -10.94 -10.23
N LEU A 59 -3.68 -10.35 -11.22
CA LEU A 59 -3.87 -10.67 -12.63
C LEU A 59 -3.45 -12.12 -12.93
N ALA A 60 -2.31 -12.56 -12.38
CA ALA A 60 -1.83 -13.93 -12.55
C ALA A 60 -2.71 -14.97 -11.83
N SER A 61 -3.39 -14.57 -10.74
CA SER A 61 -4.22 -15.48 -9.93
C SER A 61 -5.63 -15.73 -10.48
N LEU A 62 -6.07 -14.95 -11.47
CA LEU A 62 -7.47 -14.92 -11.90
C LEU A 62 -7.64 -15.37 -13.34
N SER A 63 -8.50 -16.37 -13.56
CA SER A 63 -8.93 -16.80 -14.89
C SER A 63 -10.35 -16.30 -15.17
N SER A 64 -10.63 -15.92 -16.43
CA SER A 64 -11.94 -15.46 -16.88
C SER A 64 -12.96 -16.59 -17.08
N GLY A 65 -12.52 -17.85 -17.17
CA GLY A 65 -13.39 -18.96 -17.55
C GLY A 65 -14.09 -18.70 -18.88
N ASP A 66 -15.39 -18.97 -18.95
CA ASP A 66 -16.22 -18.77 -20.14
C ASP A 66 -16.98 -17.42 -20.14
N ASP A 67 -16.76 -16.54 -19.16
CA ASP A 67 -17.48 -15.25 -19.09
C ASP A 67 -16.82 -14.19 -20.01
N PRO A 68 -17.53 -13.72 -21.06
CA PRO A 68 -16.95 -12.79 -22.03
C PRO A 68 -16.66 -11.40 -21.44
N VAL A 69 -17.38 -10.98 -20.40
CA VAL A 69 -17.14 -9.69 -19.75
C VAL A 69 -15.96 -9.76 -18.80
N ALA A 70 -15.80 -10.86 -18.07
CA ALA A 70 -14.62 -11.13 -17.27
C ALA A 70 -13.38 -11.19 -18.17
N SER A 71 -13.46 -11.87 -19.32
CA SER A 71 -12.36 -11.95 -20.28
C SER A 71 -11.94 -10.56 -20.79
N ARG A 72 -12.89 -9.72 -21.19
CA ARG A 72 -12.61 -8.34 -21.61
C ARG A 72 -11.99 -7.51 -20.48
N ALA A 73 -12.53 -7.61 -19.27
CA ALA A 73 -11.99 -6.89 -18.12
C ALA A 73 -10.56 -7.33 -17.77
N LEU A 74 -10.23 -8.63 -17.88
CA LEU A 74 -8.85 -9.10 -17.70
C LEU A 74 -7.91 -8.63 -18.83
N SER A 75 -8.40 -8.52 -20.06
CA SER A 75 -7.66 -7.89 -21.16
C SER A 75 -7.34 -6.43 -20.85
N ASP A 76 -8.34 -5.62 -20.47
CA ASP A 76 -8.17 -4.22 -20.09
C ASP A 76 -7.19 -4.08 -18.90
N ALA A 77 -7.27 -4.99 -17.92
CA ALA A 77 -6.34 -5.05 -16.80
C ALA A 77 -4.89 -5.36 -17.25
N SER A 78 -4.71 -6.28 -18.19
CA SER A 78 -3.40 -6.65 -18.76
C SER A 78 -2.76 -5.49 -19.54
N GLU A 79 -3.56 -4.73 -20.27
CA GLU A 79 -3.13 -3.48 -20.91
C GLU A 79 -2.61 -2.49 -19.88
N ARG A 80 -3.34 -2.30 -18.77
CA ARG A 80 -2.88 -1.41 -17.68
C ARG A 80 -1.64 -1.94 -16.98
N HIS A 81 -1.51 -3.25 -16.81
CA HIS A 81 -0.31 -3.85 -16.26
C HIS A 81 0.91 -3.57 -17.14
N THR A 82 0.80 -3.76 -18.46
CA THR A 82 1.87 -3.46 -19.42
C THR A 82 2.23 -1.98 -19.42
N ALA A 83 1.23 -1.09 -19.42
CA ALA A 83 1.44 0.35 -19.35
C ALA A 83 2.14 0.77 -18.04
N ALA A 84 1.71 0.22 -16.90
CA ALA A 84 2.33 0.46 -15.60
C ALA A 84 3.77 -0.05 -15.55
N ALA A 85 4.06 -1.21 -16.16
CA ALA A 85 5.41 -1.76 -16.26
C ALA A 85 6.36 -0.82 -17.02
N GLY A 86 5.93 -0.32 -18.18
CA GLY A 86 6.70 0.65 -18.96
C GLY A 86 6.93 1.97 -18.22
N GLN A 87 5.87 2.54 -17.63
CA GLN A 87 5.97 3.74 -16.81
C GLN A 87 6.92 3.56 -15.62
N LEU A 88 6.90 2.39 -14.97
CA LEU A 88 7.76 2.09 -13.83
C LEU A 88 9.23 1.97 -14.23
N ALA A 89 9.51 1.42 -15.41
CA ALA A 89 10.87 1.31 -15.94
C ALA A 89 11.50 2.68 -16.24
N GLU A 90 10.70 3.65 -16.68
CA GLU A 90 11.16 5.01 -17.03
C GLU A 90 11.02 6.04 -15.88
N ALA A 91 10.38 5.66 -14.78
CA ALA A 91 10.07 6.58 -13.70
C ALA A 91 11.31 7.04 -12.93
N VAL A 92 11.55 8.36 -12.90
CA VAL A 92 12.66 9.01 -12.19
C VAL A 92 12.22 10.19 -11.30
N THR A 93 10.91 10.52 -11.29
CA THR A 93 10.36 11.60 -10.48
C THR A 93 9.19 11.10 -9.62
N ILE A 94 8.90 11.78 -8.51
CA ILE A 94 7.72 11.52 -7.67
C ILE A 94 6.43 11.51 -8.51
N GLY A 95 6.32 12.43 -9.48
CA GLY A 95 5.17 12.50 -10.38
C GLY A 95 5.02 11.24 -11.25
N HIS A 96 6.12 10.71 -11.77
CA HIS A 96 6.11 9.47 -12.58
C HIS A 96 5.67 8.28 -11.72
N TYR A 97 6.22 8.11 -10.52
CA TYR A 97 5.81 7.03 -9.63
C TYR A 97 4.33 7.13 -9.21
N ARG A 98 3.83 8.36 -8.96
CA ARG A 98 2.39 8.57 -8.71
C ARG A 98 1.53 8.21 -9.93
N GLN A 99 2.03 8.42 -11.16
CA GLN A 99 1.34 7.99 -12.37
C GLN A 99 1.30 6.47 -12.50
N VAL A 100 2.41 5.77 -12.23
CA VAL A 100 2.45 4.30 -12.20
C VAL A 100 1.40 3.76 -11.24
N ARG A 101 1.34 4.31 -10.02
CA ARG A 101 0.32 3.93 -9.03
C ARG A 101 -1.10 4.10 -9.57
N ARG A 102 -1.43 5.25 -10.17
CA ARG A 102 -2.76 5.50 -10.77
C ARG A 102 -3.10 4.44 -11.82
N THR A 103 -2.17 4.17 -12.73
CA THR A 103 -2.34 3.15 -13.78
C THR A 103 -2.59 1.76 -13.18
N ALA A 104 -1.81 1.38 -12.16
CA ALA A 104 -1.97 0.10 -11.47
C ALA A 104 -3.32 -0.02 -10.75
N THR A 105 -3.75 1.04 -10.04
CA THR A 105 -5.07 1.10 -9.38
C THR A 105 -6.22 0.95 -10.38
N GLU A 106 -6.09 1.51 -11.59
CA GLU A 106 -7.10 1.34 -12.63
C GLU A 106 -7.17 -0.10 -13.15
N GLY A 107 -6.01 -0.76 -13.33
CA GLY A 107 -5.94 -2.20 -13.62
C GLY A 107 -6.64 -3.07 -12.57
N LEU A 108 -6.42 -2.77 -11.29
CA LEU A 108 -7.08 -3.45 -10.17
C LEU A 108 -8.60 -3.26 -10.17
N ARG A 109 -9.09 -2.12 -10.67
CA ARG A 109 -10.52 -1.87 -10.84
C ARG A 109 -11.14 -2.79 -11.90
N TYR A 110 -10.43 -3.04 -13.00
CA TYR A 110 -10.85 -4.01 -14.01
C TYR A 110 -10.83 -5.45 -13.46
N ILE A 111 -9.81 -5.83 -12.68
CA ILE A 111 -9.80 -7.12 -11.97
C ILE A 111 -11.01 -7.23 -11.04
N GLY A 112 -11.34 -6.18 -10.28
CA GLY A 112 -12.53 -6.14 -9.44
C GLY A 112 -13.83 -6.38 -10.24
N ALA A 113 -13.94 -5.77 -11.43
CA ALA A 113 -15.08 -5.99 -12.32
C ALA A 113 -15.14 -7.45 -12.84
N ALA A 114 -14.00 -8.05 -13.19
CA ALA A 114 -13.93 -9.46 -13.58
C ALA A 114 -14.37 -10.37 -12.44
N ARG A 115 -13.87 -10.15 -11.22
CA ARG A 115 -14.26 -10.91 -10.02
C ARG A 115 -15.75 -10.80 -9.74
N ALA A 116 -16.33 -9.61 -9.88
CA ALA A 116 -17.76 -9.40 -9.71
C ALA A 116 -18.60 -10.20 -10.72
N ARG A 117 -18.16 -10.28 -11.99
CA ARG A 117 -18.83 -11.11 -13.01
C ARG A 117 -18.75 -12.60 -12.71
N LEU A 118 -17.64 -13.03 -12.13
CA LEU A 118 -17.40 -14.42 -11.73
C LEU A 118 -18.04 -14.78 -10.37
N GLY A 119 -18.78 -13.87 -9.73
CA GLY A 119 -19.36 -14.09 -8.40
C GLY A 119 -18.32 -14.22 -7.28
N LEU A 120 -17.10 -13.75 -7.50
CA LEU A 120 -16.00 -13.76 -6.53
C LEU A 120 -16.01 -12.48 -5.69
N VAL A 121 -15.62 -12.60 -4.42
CA VAL A 121 -15.37 -11.44 -3.55
C VAL A 121 -14.28 -10.56 -4.19
N ALA A 122 -14.46 -9.24 -4.17
CA ALA A 122 -13.45 -8.30 -4.67
C ALA A 122 -12.09 -8.56 -4.00
N GLY A 123 -11.01 -8.47 -4.77
CA GLY A 123 -9.66 -8.63 -4.22
C GLY A 123 -9.31 -7.46 -3.30
N PRO A 124 -8.14 -7.50 -2.64
CA PRO A 124 -7.61 -6.34 -1.96
C PRO A 124 -7.49 -5.16 -2.92
N GLN A 125 -8.12 -4.03 -2.60
CA GLN A 125 -8.14 -2.84 -3.47
C GLN A 125 -6.97 -1.89 -3.20
N GLY A 126 -5.99 -2.32 -2.40
CA GLY A 126 -4.73 -1.64 -2.15
C GLY A 126 -3.70 -2.61 -1.55
N PRO A 127 -2.39 -2.35 -1.75
CA PRO A 127 -1.34 -3.15 -1.14
C PRO A 127 -1.45 -3.09 0.39
N PRO A 128 -0.97 -4.12 1.11
CA PRO A 128 -1.04 -4.17 2.57
C PRO A 128 -0.33 -2.97 3.20
N PRO A 129 -0.83 -2.46 4.34
CA PRO A 129 -0.13 -1.43 5.08
C PRO A 129 1.23 -1.95 5.54
N VAL A 130 2.19 -1.05 5.63
CA VAL A 130 3.57 -1.36 6.06
C VAL A 130 3.88 -0.46 7.23
N ALA A 131 4.47 -1.03 8.27
CA ALA A 131 4.91 -0.31 9.46
C ALA A 131 6.03 0.68 9.12
N PRO A 132 6.31 1.68 9.99
CA PRO A 132 7.40 2.63 9.79
C PRO A 132 8.79 1.99 9.63
N ASP A 133 8.96 0.75 10.12
CA ASP A 133 10.19 -0.03 10.00
C ASP A 133 10.24 -0.94 8.75
N GLY A 134 9.27 -0.80 7.83
CA GLY A 134 9.24 -1.52 6.57
C GLY A 134 8.62 -2.92 6.63
N ARG A 135 8.17 -3.38 7.81
CA ARG A 135 7.52 -4.70 7.95
C ARG A 135 6.06 -4.65 7.47
N PRO A 136 5.54 -5.69 6.80
CA PRO A 136 4.12 -5.76 6.50
C PRO A 136 3.30 -5.75 7.80
N MET A 137 2.41 -4.77 7.94
CA MET A 137 1.33 -4.83 8.93
C MET A 137 0.27 -5.77 8.34
N TYR A 138 0.38 -7.07 8.61
CA TYR A 138 -0.83 -7.86 8.69
C TYR A 138 -1.60 -7.36 9.92
N GLU A 139 -2.94 -7.28 9.85
CA GLU A 139 -3.73 -7.11 11.08
C GLU A 139 -3.25 -8.17 12.07
N GLU A 140 -2.86 -7.77 13.27
CA GLU A 140 -2.30 -8.63 14.32
C GLU A 140 -3.18 -9.87 14.59
N GLY A 141 -4.48 -9.78 14.24
CA GLY A 141 -5.47 -10.87 14.25
C GLY A 141 -5.25 -12.01 13.24
N TYR A 142 -4.47 -11.83 12.16
CA TYR A 142 -4.15 -12.92 11.21
C TYR A 142 -3.02 -13.84 11.69
N ARG A 143 -2.22 -13.41 12.67
CA ARG A 143 -1.16 -14.24 13.29
C ARG A 143 -1.71 -15.32 14.22
N ALA A 144 -2.95 -15.15 14.68
CA ALA A 144 -3.60 -16.08 15.61
C ALA A 144 -4.01 -17.43 14.98
N VAL A 145 -3.79 -17.62 13.67
CA VAL A 145 -4.05 -18.90 12.97
C VAL A 145 -2.75 -19.56 12.48
N ILE A 146 -1.67 -19.40 13.24
CA ILE A 146 -0.66 -20.46 13.31
C ILE A 146 -0.87 -21.09 14.68
N PRO A 147 -1.52 -22.25 14.78
CA PRO A 147 -1.52 -23.01 16.02
C PRO A 147 -0.05 -23.22 16.39
N ASP A 148 0.34 -22.80 17.59
CA ASP A 148 1.63 -23.13 18.21
C ASP A 148 1.75 -24.64 18.54
N THR A 149 1.01 -25.48 17.81
CA THR A 149 0.83 -26.91 17.99
C THR A 149 1.11 -27.60 16.66
N MET A 150 2.31 -27.44 16.11
CA MET A 150 2.82 -28.38 15.11
C MET A 150 3.53 -29.59 15.77
N ASP A 151 3.63 -29.60 17.11
CA ASP A 151 4.07 -30.77 17.89
C ASP A 151 2.90 -31.62 18.45
N GLU A 152 1.66 -31.14 18.36
CA GLU A 152 0.50 -31.97 18.69
C GLU A 152 -0.03 -32.60 17.40
N PRO A 153 -0.03 -33.94 17.27
CA PRO A 153 -0.65 -34.56 16.11
C PRO A 153 -2.11 -34.11 16.07
N VAL A 154 -2.53 -33.54 14.94
CA VAL A 154 -3.91 -33.15 14.67
C VAL A 154 -4.78 -34.37 14.93
N ARG A 155 -5.36 -34.45 16.13
CA ARG A 155 -6.43 -35.40 16.41
C ARG A 155 -7.61 -34.90 15.62
N VAL A 156 -7.86 -35.54 14.49
CA VAL A 156 -9.12 -35.43 13.75
C VAL A 156 -10.20 -35.89 14.73
N SER A 157 -10.77 -34.96 15.49
CA SER A 157 -12.02 -35.19 16.18
C SER A 157 -13.03 -35.41 15.06
N GLU A 158 -13.48 -36.65 14.91
CA GLU A 158 -14.56 -37.03 14.03
C GLU A 158 -15.78 -36.18 14.41
N THR A 159 -15.95 -35.06 13.71
CA THR A 159 -17.10 -34.18 13.88
C THR A 159 -18.29 -34.96 13.38
N ARG A 160 -19.01 -35.59 14.29
CA ARG A 160 -20.40 -36.00 14.09
C ARG A 160 -21.13 -34.75 13.57
N GLY A 161 -21.42 -34.72 12.28
CA GLY A 161 -21.90 -33.54 11.58
C GLY A 161 -23.14 -32.93 12.26
N PRO A 162 -23.37 -31.62 12.13
CA PRO A 162 -24.56 -31.00 12.69
C PRO A 162 -25.80 -31.66 12.09
N ALA A 163 -26.68 -32.16 12.97
CA ALA A 163 -27.96 -32.72 12.59
C ALA A 163 -28.73 -31.73 11.70
N LYS A 164 -29.23 -32.20 10.55
CA LYS A 164 -30.11 -31.41 9.68
C LYS A 164 -31.31 -30.89 10.49
N PRO A 165 -31.65 -29.60 10.44
CA PRO A 165 -32.89 -29.13 11.04
C PRO A 165 -34.06 -29.78 10.32
N THR A 166 -34.81 -30.58 11.05
CA THR A 166 -36.07 -31.18 10.58
C THR A 166 -37.09 -30.05 10.47
N VAL A 167 -37.50 -29.71 9.25
CA VAL A 167 -38.56 -28.72 9.01
C VAL A 167 -39.88 -29.34 9.49
N ARG A 168 -40.28 -29.04 10.72
CA ARG A 168 -41.58 -29.42 11.28
C ARG A 168 -42.26 -28.17 11.83
N GLY A 169 -43.26 -27.69 11.09
CA GLY A 169 -44.27 -26.78 11.63
C GLY A 169 -44.27 -25.37 11.04
N VAL A 170 -44.60 -25.23 9.76
CA VAL A 170 -45.21 -23.99 9.25
C VAL A 170 -46.52 -24.36 8.54
N ALA A 171 -47.49 -24.80 9.34
CA ALA A 171 -48.86 -25.03 8.90
C ALA A 171 -49.81 -24.54 10.00
N ARG A 172 -49.82 -23.23 10.24
CA ARG A 172 -50.96 -22.55 10.87
C ARG A 172 -50.79 -21.04 10.72
N LEU A 173 -51.50 -20.47 9.75
CA LEU A 173 -52.14 -19.14 9.83
C LEU A 173 -52.92 -18.91 8.52
N MET A 174 -54.08 -19.54 8.44
CA MET A 174 -55.23 -18.96 7.76
C MET A 174 -56.31 -18.69 8.82
N ARG A 175 -57.03 -17.59 8.59
CA ARG A 175 -58.37 -17.19 9.09
C ARG A 175 -58.49 -16.37 10.38
N HIS A 176 -59.29 -15.31 10.21
CA HIS A 176 -59.85 -14.32 11.15
C HIS A 176 -58.85 -13.20 11.50
N GLN A 177 -59.12 -11.91 11.22
CA GLN A 177 -60.39 -11.18 11.14
C GLN A 177 -60.43 -10.21 9.95
#